data_AF-A0A4R6JJ46-F1
#
_entry.id   AF-A0A4R6JJ46-F1
#
_cell.length_a   1.000
_cell.length_b   1.000
_cell.length_c   1.000
_cell.angle_alpha   90.00
_cell.angle_beta   90.00
_cell.angle_gamma   90.00
#
_symmetry.space_group_name_H-M   'P 1'
#
loop_
_entity.id
_entity.type
_entity.pdbx_description
1 polymer ?
#
loop_
_entity_poly.entity_id
_entity_poly.type
_entity_poly.pdbx_seq_one_letter_code
_entity_poly.pdbx_strand_id
1 'polypeptide(L)'
;MMSSQENPYAGQGAVLLDIGGGVGALVVTMPASLAGAEIEARHVPDHGGHLSHVEVLRRPSPAGAVCSAVFGELEAGTYELYQRPAGPVRVRATVTGGRVTQTTWPNT
;
A
#
# COMPACT_ATOMS: atom_id res chain seq x y z
N MET A 1 32.71 1.08 -2.38
CA MET A 1 31.32 1.35 -1.96
C MET A 1 30.48 1.46 -3.23
N MET A 2 29.61 0.50 -3.51
CA MET A 2 28.63 0.62 -4.59
C MET A 2 27.49 1.49 -4.06
N SER A 3 27.39 2.74 -4.53
CA SER A 3 26.17 3.52 -4.33
C SER A 3 25.10 2.91 -5.24
N SER A 4 24.07 2.30 -4.65
CA SER A 4 22.85 1.97 -5.40
C SER A 4 22.31 3.29 -5.92
N GLN A 5 22.46 3.54 -7.23
CA GLN A 5 21.92 4.73 -7.86
C GLN A 5 20.40 4.52 -7.93
N GLU A 6 19.70 4.96 -6.88
CA GLU A 6 18.24 4.95 -6.84
C GLU A 6 17.71 5.78 -8.02
N ASN A 7 16.79 5.19 -8.79
CA ASN A 7 16.21 5.87 -9.93
C ASN A 7 15.26 6.97 -9.40
N PRO A 8 15.55 8.26 -9.66
CA PRO A 8 14.74 9.37 -9.12
C PRO A 8 13.31 9.42 -9.69
N TYR A 9 13.02 8.62 -10.73
CA TYR A 9 11.69 8.49 -11.33
C TYR A 9 10.93 7.24 -10.87
N ALA A 10 11.55 6.37 -10.07
CA ALA A 10 10.85 5.21 -9.52
C ALA A 10 9.66 5.67 -8.65
N GLY A 11 8.52 4.97 -8.76
CA GLY A 11 7.32 5.26 -7.99
C GLY A 11 6.47 6.46 -8.46
N GLN A 12 6.99 7.31 -9.36
CA GLN A 12 6.28 8.51 -9.86
C GLN A 12 5.27 8.22 -10.98
N GLY A 13 5.28 6.99 -11.53
CA GLY A 13 4.40 6.56 -12.62
C GLY A 13 3.06 5.96 -12.18
N ALA A 14 2.21 5.68 -13.16
CA ALA A 14 0.98 4.89 -12.95
C ALA A 14 1.33 3.50 -12.41
N VAL A 15 0.48 2.97 -11.53
CA VAL A 15 0.64 1.62 -10.96
C VAL A 15 -0.23 0.65 -11.76
N LEU A 16 0.37 -0.45 -12.21
CA LEU A 16 -0.37 -1.58 -12.77
C LEU A 16 -0.97 -2.38 -11.61
N LEU A 17 -2.26 -2.66 -11.67
CA LEU A 17 -2.94 -3.55 -10.74
C LEU A 17 -3.10 -4.91 -11.41
N ASP A 18 -2.57 -5.96 -10.77
CA ASP A 18 -2.76 -7.34 -11.21
C ASP A 18 -3.88 -7.96 -10.36
N ILE A 19 -5.08 -8.01 -10.94
CA ILE A 19 -6.32 -8.34 -10.24
C ILE A 19 -7.07 -9.40 -11.05
N GLY A 20 -7.52 -10.46 -10.36
CA GLY A 20 -8.32 -11.51 -10.97
C GLY A 20 -8.50 -12.70 -10.05
N GLY A 21 -9.60 -13.46 -10.23
CA GLY A 21 -9.89 -14.63 -9.41
C GLY A 21 -9.84 -14.32 -7.90
N GLY A 22 -8.90 -14.95 -7.19
CA GLY A 22 -8.66 -14.76 -5.77
C GLY A 22 -7.76 -13.58 -5.41
N VAL A 23 -7.31 -12.76 -6.37
CA VAL A 23 -6.38 -11.64 -6.15
C VAL A 23 -7.11 -10.31 -6.35
N GLY A 24 -6.96 -9.38 -5.41
CA GLY A 24 -7.47 -8.02 -5.45
C GLY A 24 -6.37 -6.98 -5.24
N ALA A 25 -6.76 -5.71 -5.10
CA ALA A 25 -5.84 -4.61 -4.78
C ALA A 25 -6.36 -3.78 -3.61
N LEU A 26 -5.45 -3.13 -2.90
CA LEU A 26 -5.77 -2.21 -1.81
C LEU A 26 -5.13 -0.85 -2.06
N VAL A 27 -5.96 0.19 -2.16
CA VAL A 27 -5.52 1.58 -2.26
C VAL A 27 -5.89 2.30 -0.98
N VAL A 28 -4.89 2.87 -0.31
CA VAL A 28 -5.09 3.63 0.92
C VAL A 28 -4.77 5.10 0.63
N THR A 29 -5.73 5.99 0.86
CA THR A 29 -5.47 7.43 0.89
C THR A 29 -4.71 7.76 2.17
N MET A 30 -3.55 8.41 2.05
CA MET A 30 -2.60 8.63 3.14
C MET A 30 -2.47 10.13 3.45
N PRO A 31 -2.21 10.50 4.71
CA PRO A 31 -1.85 11.87 5.06
C PRO A 31 -0.50 12.25 4.43
N ALA A 32 -0.35 13.51 4.04
CA ALA A 32 0.86 14.01 3.40
C ALA A 32 2.11 13.95 4.30
N SER A 33 1.93 13.94 5.63
CA SER A 33 3.01 13.79 6.61
C SER A 33 3.67 12.41 6.58
N LEU A 34 3.04 11.43 5.95
CA LEU A 34 3.58 10.08 5.77
C LEU A 34 4.15 9.86 4.37
N ALA A 35 4.26 10.89 3.52
CA ALA A 35 4.93 10.74 2.23
C ALA A 35 6.38 10.23 2.42
N GLY A 36 6.75 9.18 1.69
CA GLY A 36 8.05 8.50 1.85
C GLY A 36 8.08 7.43 2.95
N ALA A 37 7.04 7.32 3.77
CA ALA A 37 6.96 6.23 4.75
C ALA A 37 6.58 4.91 4.05
N GLU A 38 7.07 3.80 4.57
CA GLU A 38 6.67 2.48 4.10
C GLU A 38 5.56 1.89 4.97
N ILE A 39 4.54 1.34 4.31
CA ILE A 39 3.40 0.67 4.94
C ILE A 39 3.48 -0.81 4.62
N GLU A 40 3.39 -1.63 5.65
CA GLU A 40 3.36 -3.08 5.55
C GLU A 40 1.92 -3.57 5.62
N ALA A 41 1.58 -4.55 4.77
CA ALA A 41 0.31 -5.26 4.80
C ALA A 41 0.54 -6.69 5.31
N ARG A 42 0.05 -6.97 6.51
CA ARG A 42 0.09 -8.31 7.10
C ARG A 42 -1.25 -9.01 6.90
N HIS A 43 -1.24 -10.14 6.20
CA HIS A 43 -2.41 -10.99 6.08
C HIS A 43 -2.77 -11.61 7.44
N VAL A 44 -4.06 -11.87 7.73
CA VAL A 44 -4.51 -12.42 9.02
C VAL A 44 -5.41 -13.64 8.74
N PRO A 45 -5.19 -14.79 9.42
CA PRO A 45 -4.34 -14.99 10.60
C PRO A 45 -2.90 -15.42 10.28
N ASP A 46 -2.48 -15.45 9.02
CA ASP A 46 -1.13 -15.88 8.67
C ASP A 46 -0.10 -14.77 8.91
N HIS A 47 0.67 -14.89 9.99
CA HIS A 47 1.71 -13.93 10.37
C HIS A 47 3.07 -14.24 9.71
N GLY A 48 3.18 -15.33 8.94
CA GLY A 48 4.45 -15.84 8.38
C GLY A 48 4.59 -15.73 6.86
N GLY A 49 3.53 -15.35 6.14
CA GLY A 49 3.56 -15.11 4.70
C GLY A 49 4.41 -13.89 4.29
N HIS A 50 4.60 -13.70 2.98
CA HIS A 50 5.32 -12.56 2.42
C HIS A 50 4.63 -11.24 2.81
N LEU A 51 5.31 -10.43 3.63
CA LEU A 51 4.85 -9.12 4.06
C LEU A 51 5.05 -8.12 2.92
N SER A 52 3.99 -7.93 2.13
CA SER A 52 3.96 -6.92 1.07
C SER A 52 4.08 -5.54 1.72
N HIS A 53 5.02 -4.74 1.25
CA HIS A 53 5.18 -3.36 1.70
C HIS A 53 5.34 -2.43 0.52
N VAL A 54 4.82 -1.22 0.68
CA VAL A 54 4.85 -0.17 -0.33
C VAL A 54 5.14 1.17 0.31
N GLU A 55 5.82 2.04 -0.42
CA GLU A 55 6.03 3.42 -0.02
C GLU A 55 4.78 4.26 -0.27
N VAL A 56 4.53 5.23 0.62
CA VAL A 56 3.50 6.26 0.43
C VAL A 56 4.01 7.29 -0.56
N LEU A 57 3.38 7.32 -1.73
CA LEU A 57 3.77 8.19 -2.82
C LEU A 57 2.69 9.22 -3.13
N ARG A 58 3.12 10.42 -3.52
CA ARG A 58 2.23 11.45 -4.04
C ARG A 58 1.87 11.12 -5.49
N ARG A 59 0.58 11.00 -5.77
CA ARG A 59 0.05 10.64 -7.09
C ARG A 59 -0.87 11.72 -7.64
N PRO A 60 -0.86 12.00 -8.95
CA PRO A 60 -1.84 12.88 -9.57
C PRO A 60 -3.27 12.32 -9.45
N SER A 61 -4.25 13.19 -9.19
CA SER A 61 -5.67 12.87 -9.28
C SER A 61 -6.45 14.03 -9.90
N PRO A 62 -7.69 13.83 -10.37
CA PRO A 62 -8.52 14.91 -10.89
C PRO A 62 -8.77 16.04 -9.88
N ALA A 63 -8.71 15.75 -8.57
CA ALA A 63 -8.89 16.73 -7.49
C ALA A 63 -7.58 17.36 -6.99
N GLY A 64 -6.45 17.07 -7.64
CA GLY A 64 -5.12 17.46 -7.20
C GLY A 64 -4.28 16.27 -6.70
N ALA A 65 -3.02 16.51 -6.36
CA ALA A 65 -2.13 15.43 -5.95
C ALA A 65 -2.51 14.85 -4.58
N VAL A 66 -2.61 13.52 -4.48
CA VAL A 66 -3.00 12.79 -3.26
C VAL A 66 -1.88 11.81 -2.88
N CYS A 67 -1.55 11.75 -1.59
CA CYS A 67 -0.64 10.72 -1.07
C CYS A 67 -1.38 9.40 -0.92
N SER A 68 -0.77 8.30 -1.37
CA SER A 68 -1.39 6.98 -1.30
C SER A 68 -0.38 5.86 -1.15
N ALA A 69 -0.77 4.81 -0.42
CA ALA A 69 -0.14 3.50 -0.45
C ALA A 69 -0.98 2.59 -1.35
N VAL A 70 -0.34 1.94 -2.32
CA VAL A 70 -1.04 1.11 -3.33
C VAL A 70 -0.43 -0.28 -3.32
N PHE A 71 -1.17 -1.25 -2.80
CA PHE A 71 -0.86 -2.66 -2.92
C PHE A 71 -1.57 -3.19 -4.17
N GLY A 72 -0.81 -3.36 -5.25
CA GLY A 72 -1.34 -3.66 -6.59
C GLY A 72 -1.81 -5.09 -6.79
N GLU A 73 -1.39 -5.99 -5.90
CA GLU A 73 -1.63 -7.44 -5.97
C GLU A 73 -1.64 -7.99 -4.54
N LEU A 74 -2.80 -8.40 -4.05
CA LEU A 74 -2.98 -9.04 -2.75
C LEU A 74 -3.96 -10.21 -2.89
N GLU A 75 -3.67 -11.33 -2.25
CA GLU A 75 -4.66 -12.41 -2.11
C GLU A 75 -5.91 -11.90 -1.38
N ALA A 76 -7.08 -12.47 -1.71
CA ALA A 76 -8.32 -12.14 -1.05
C ALA A 76 -8.27 -12.57 0.43
N GLY A 77 -8.60 -11.65 1.32
CA GLY A 77 -8.48 -11.90 2.75
C GLY A 77 -8.45 -10.63 3.58
N THR A 78 -8.12 -10.77 4.86
CA THR A 78 -8.06 -9.63 5.79
C THR A 78 -6.62 -9.24 6.04
N TYR A 79 -6.35 -7.94 5.91
CA TYR A 79 -5.04 -7.35 6.13
C TYR A 79 -5.06 -6.34 7.26
N GLU A 80 -4.00 -6.36 8.05
CA GLU A 80 -3.65 -5.31 8.99
C GLU A 80 -2.53 -4.47 8.40
N LEU A 81 -2.69 -3.15 8.43
CA LEU A 81 -1.69 -2.21 7.95
C LEU A 81 -1.05 -1.45 9.10
N TYR A 82 0.27 -1.32 9.04
CA TYR A 82 1.07 -0.53 9.96
C TYR A 82 2.28 0.08 9.22
N GLN A 83 2.85 1.12 9.81
CA GLN A 83 4.09 1.70 9.31
C GLN A 83 5.28 0.81 9.67
N ARG A 84 6.17 0.55 8.71
CA ARG A 84 7.42 -0.20 8.92
C ARG A 84 8.43 0.54 9.80
N PRO A 85 9.40 -0.18 10.40
CA PRO A 85 9.56 -1.64 10.39
C PRO A 85 8.66 -2.36 11.41
N ALA A 86 8.12 -1.61 12.38
CA ALA A 86 7.17 -2.09 13.35
C ALA A 86 6.33 -0.90 13.82
N GLY A 87 5.03 -1.13 14.02
CA GLY A 87 4.13 -0.11 14.49
C GLY A 87 2.80 -0.70 14.91
N PRO A 88 1.99 0.07 15.63
CA PRO A 88 0.61 -0.31 15.90
C PRO A 88 -0.18 -0.43 14.60
N VAL A 89 -1.09 -1.41 14.55
CA VAL A 89 -2.06 -1.54 13.46
C VAL A 89 -2.93 -0.28 13.43
N ARG A 90 -3.03 0.34 12.26
CA ARG A 90 -3.79 1.56 12.02
C ARG A 90 -5.02 1.34 11.16
N VAL A 91 -4.95 0.38 10.25
CA VAL A 91 -6.05 0.02 9.35
C VAL A 91 -6.21 -1.49 9.36
N ARG A 92 -7.47 -1.94 9.40
CA ARG A 92 -7.86 -3.32 9.09
C ARG A 92 -8.76 -3.27 7.86
N ALA A 93 -8.37 -3.97 6.79
CA ALA A 93 -9.09 -3.94 5.53
C ALA A 93 -9.31 -5.36 5.00
N THR A 94 -10.44 -5.57 4.32
CA THR A 94 -10.74 -6.82 3.61
C THR A 94 -10.53 -6.62 2.12
N VAL A 95 -9.60 -7.37 1.54
CA VAL A 95 -9.35 -7.43 0.10
C VAL A 95 -10.28 -8.47 -0.49
N THR A 96 -11.02 -8.08 -1.53
CA THR A 96 -11.86 -9.00 -2.30
C THR A 96 -11.18 -9.28 -3.64
N GLY A 97 -11.08 -10.55 -4.02
CA GLY A 97 -10.55 -10.96 -5.32
C GLY A 97 -11.33 -10.31 -6.48
N GLY A 98 -10.64 -9.94 -7.55
CA GLY A 98 -11.24 -9.27 -8.70
C GLY A 98 -11.62 -7.80 -8.47
N ARG A 99 -11.27 -7.20 -7.32
CA ARG A 99 -11.72 -5.85 -6.93
C ARG A 99 -10.60 -4.98 -6.38
N VAL A 100 -10.80 -3.67 -6.51
CA VAL A 100 -10.03 -2.65 -5.79
C VAL A 100 -10.77 -2.31 -4.50
N THR A 101 -10.16 -2.60 -3.36
CA THR A 101 -10.59 -2.09 -2.05
C THR A 101 -9.96 -0.73 -1.83
N GLN A 102 -10.75 0.26 -1.39
CA GLN A 102 -10.27 1.60 -1.05
C GLN A 102 -10.55 1.90 0.42
N THR A 103 -9.61 2.57 1.09
CA THR A 103 -9.78 3.04 2.47
C THR A 103 -8.91 4.27 2.72
N THR A 104 -9.05 4.88 3.89
CA THR A 104 -8.31 6.07 4.31
C THR A 104 -7.51 5.74 5.56
N TRP A 105 -6.24 6.14 5.57
CA TRP A 105 -5.43 6.07 6.77
C TRP A 105 -5.94 7.08 7.81
N PRO A 106 -6.15 6.68 9.07
CA PRO A 106 -6.65 7.60 10.08
C PRO A 106 -5.64 8.74 10.30
N ASN A 107 -6.14 9.97 10.34
CA ASN A 107 -5.36 11.09 10.88
C ASN A 107 -5.13 10.83 12.37
N THR A 108 -3.90 11.08 12.83
CA THR A 108 -3.52 10.96 14.25
C THR A 108 -4.33 11.90 15.13
#